data_AF-A0A3B9WWK3-F1
#
_entry.id   AF-A0A3B9WWK3-F1
#
_cell.length_a   1.000
_cell.length_b   1.000
_cell.length_c   1.000
_cell.angle_alpha   90.00
_cell.angle_beta   90.00
_cell.angle_gamma   90.00
#
_symmetry.space_group_name_H-M   'P 1'
#
loop_
_entity.id
_entity.type
_entity.pdbx_description
1 polymer ?
#
loop_
_entity_poly.entity_id
_entity_poly.type
_entity_poly.pdbx_seq_one_letter_code
_entity_poly.pdbx_strand_id
1 'polypeptide(L)'
;ADLPDEGDISAPPADIVKALRPYLTGQKSIGSDDNSGPLFALILIPKNVDEFINRPGATPQAPNPSAGIQYWASNLTDSRLPEAIANSINAEIRKQEYEKLELNTELVRNVQRTRMPLNQLDPSAALGEEAVSMADTFRQFAPIGFVYLMFISLMQNVQYLLSNTIEEKSNRIIEVLLASVTAGELMMGKLLGIGLAGLTTIAVWLLSFYLFITLYDSSDTELISQILEVVLSSDLIPWFVFYYFAGYALYSGVFLAIGSLCNTLKEAQAMMTPMIMIQVVPLATMFFIVLDPNNTLVRIMSWFPLFTPYVMMNRAAANPPLVDVIGTTIMLIASIVLVLWMSGKIFKHGVLRTGQPPKIIELFRLFRSPK
;
A
#
# COMPACT_ATOMS: atom_id res chain seq x y z
N ALA A 1 7.46 30.62 -27.84
CA ALA A 1 6.54 31.66 -27.34
C ALA A 1 7.41 32.83 -26.94
N ASP A 2 7.12 34.03 -27.45
CA ASP A 2 7.84 35.22 -27.02
C ASP A 2 7.68 35.38 -25.51
N LEU A 3 8.79 35.64 -24.83
CA LEU A 3 8.79 36.00 -23.42
C LEU A 3 7.93 37.27 -23.28
N PRO A 4 7.07 37.39 -22.26
CA PRO A 4 6.32 38.62 -22.06
C PRO A 4 7.28 39.81 -21.99
N ASP A 5 6.98 40.88 -22.74
CA ASP A 5 7.79 42.10 -22.96
C ASP A 5 8.14 42.93 -21.70
N GLU A 6 8.02 42.38 -20.49
CA GLU A 6 8.04 43.14 -19.23
C GLU A 6 9.18 42.75 -18.27
N GLY A 7 10.13 41.89 -18.67
CA GLY A 7 11.27 41.51 -17.82
C GLY A 7 12.59 41.91 -18.45
N ASP A 8 13.26 42.95 -17.93
CA ASP A 8 14.68 43.15 -18.21
C ASP A 8 15.44 41.90 -17.72
N ILE A 9 15.91 41.10 -18.68
CA ILE A 9 16.66 39.86 -18.43
C ILE A 9 18.01 40.17 -17.74
N SER A 10 18.40 41.45 -17.68
CA SER A 10 19.57 41.95 -16.96
C SER A 10 19.28 42.37 -15.52
N ALA A 11 18.01 42.37 -15.08
CA ALA A 11 17.61 42.77 -13.73
C ALA A 11 18.09 41.75 -12.66
N PRO A 12 18.16 42.14 -11.38
CA PRO A 12 18.45 41.23 -10.29
C PRO A 12 17.48 40.03 -10.28
N PRO A 13 17.93 38.80 -9.92
CA PRO A 13 17.10 37.60 -9.93
C PRO A 13 15.76 37.75 -9.18
N ALA A 14 15.75 38.51 -8.08
CA ALA A 14 14.55 38.78 -7.29
C ALA A 14 13.47 39.54 -8.08
N ASP A 15 13.86 40.47 -8.94
CA ASP A 15 12.94 41.29 -9.73
C ASP A 15 12.36 40.49 -10.91
N ILE A 16 13.17 39.61 -11.51
CA ILE A 16 12.74 38.67 -12.55
C ILE A 16 11.71 37.67 -11.98
N VAL A 17 11.96 37.11 -10.78
CA VAL A 17 10.99 36.24 -10.10
C VAL A 17 9.69 36.99 -9.84
N LYS A 18 9.77 38.24 -9.37
CA LYS A 18 8.59 39.05 -9.06
C LYS A 18 7.74 39.32 -10.30
N ALA A 19 8.37 39.58 -11.45
CA ALA A 19 7.68 39.81 -12.72
C ALA A 19 7.01 38.54 -13.28
N LEU A 20 7.68 37.37 -13.15
CA LEU A 20 7.21 36.12 -13.74
C LEU A 20 6.34 35.26 -12.81
N ARG A 21 6.30 35.56 -11.50
CA ARG A 21 5.47 34.85 -10.51
C ARG A 21 3.99 34.72 -10.91
N PRO A 22 3.30 35.76 -11.44
CA PRO A 22 1.90 35.63 -11.86
C PRO A 22 1.69 34.57 -12.94
N TYR A 23 2.68 34.35 -13.82
CA TYR A 23 2.61 33.34 -14.88
C TYR A 23 2.84 31.92 -14.35
N LEU A 24 3.71 31.75 -13.35
CA LEU A 24 3.95 30.47 -12.67
C LEU A 24 2.74 30.03 -11.82
N THR A 25 2.02 31.00 -11.23
CA THR A 25 0.82 30.73 -10.42
C THR A 25 -0.46 30.61 -11.25
N GLY A 26 -0.39 30.75 -12.57
CA GLY A 26 -1.55 30.69 -13.47
C GLY A 26 -2.49 31.91 -13.41
N GLN A 27 -2.03 33.04 -12.86
CA GLN A 27 -2.77 34.32 -12.89
C GLN A 27 -2.65 35.01 -14.25
N LYS A 28 -1.59 34.71 -15.01
CA LYS A 28 -1.40 35.11 -16.41
C LYS A 28 -0.96 33.88 -17.22
N SER A 29 -1.37 33.79 -18.48
CA SER A 29 -0.98 32.71 -19.39
C SER A 29 0.04 33.17 -20.42
N ILE A 30 0.84 32.24 -20.94
CA ILE A 30 1.80 32.45 -22.04
C ILE A 30 1.31 31.63 -23.24
N GLY A 31 1.24 32.25 -24.42
CA GLY A 31 0.87 31.59 -25.68
C GLY A 31 0.05 32.46 -26.63
N SER A 32 -0.03 32.07 -27.90
CA SER A 32 -0.99 32.60 -28.89
C SER A 32 -2.30 31.82 -28.80
N ASP A 33 -3.43 32.48 -29.10
CA ASP A 33 -4.84 32.15 -28.79
C ASP A 33 -5.29 30.66 -28.65
N ASP A 34 -4.65 29.69 -29.31
CA ASP A 34 -5.08 28.28 -29.30
C ASP A 34 -4.27 27.36 -28.34
N ASN A 35 -3.17 27.85 -27.74
CA ASN A 35 -2.33 27.08 -26.82
C ASN A 35 -1.80 27.94 -25.65
N SER A 36 -2.70 28.71 -25.03
CA SER A 36 -2.37 29.55 -23.89
C SER A 36 -2.42 28.74 -22.59
N GLY A 37 -1.31 28.74 -21.84
CA GLY A 37 -1.20 27.99 -20.59
C GLY A 37 -0.32 28.69 -19.55
N PRO A 38 -0.36 28.28 -18.28
CA PRO A 38 0.52 28.80 -17.24
C PRO A 38 1.99 28.45 -17.57
N LEU A 39 2.92 29.27 -17.07
CA LEU A 39 4.35 28.95 -17.18
C LEU A 39 4.66 27.72 -16.32
N PHE A 40 5.21 26.67 -16.93
CA PHE A 40 5.50 25.40 -16.26
C PHE A 40 6.60 25.54 -15.19
N ALA A 41 7.71 26.17 -15.56
CA ALA A 41 8.84 26.42 -14.66
C ALA A 41 9.67 27.62 -15.13
N LEU A 42 10.36 28.25 -14.18
CA LEU A 42 11.35 29.30 -14.39
C LEU A 42 12.70 28.84 -13.82
N ILE A 43 13.75 28.94 -14.65
CA ILE A 43 15.12 28.60 -14.27
C ILE A 43 15.94 29.89 -14.30
N LEU A 44 16.59 30.21 -13.19
CA LEU A 44 17.46 31.38 -13.08
C LEU A 44 18.90 30.93 -12.91
N ILE A 45 19.74 31.32 -13.86
CA ILE A 45 21.18 31.05 -13.85
C ILE A 45 21.88 32.42 -13.68
N PRO A 46 22.43 32.72 -12.49
CA PRO A 46 23.09 34.00 -12.26
C PRO A 46 24.42 34.08 -13.04
N LYS A 47 24.85 35.30 -13.41
CA LYS A 47 26.12 35.50 -14.15
C LYS A 47 27.36 35.03 -13.38
N ASN A 48 27.32 35.06 -12.06
CA ASN A 48 28.39 34.57 -11.17
C ASN A 48 28.15 33.12 -10.71
N VAL A 49 27.46 32.30 -11.51
CA VAL A 49 27.16 30.89 -11.17
C VAL A 49 28.40 30.08 -10.78
N ASP A 50 29.56 30.40 -11.37
CA ASP A 50 30.83 29.71 -11.14
C ASP A 50 31.36 29.84 -9.71
N GLU A 51 31.00 30.90 -8.98
CA GLU A 51 31.39 31.13 -7.58
C GLU A 51 30.68 30.20 -6.61
N PHE A 52 29.56 29.61 -7.03
CA PHE A 52 28.74 28.69 -6.25
C PHE A 52 29.05 27.22 -6.55
N ILE A 53 30.03 26.93 -7.41
CA ILE A 53 30.46 25.56 -7.70
C ILE A 53 31.28 25.03 -6.52
N ASN A 54 30.72 24.06 -5.80
CA ASN A 54 31.45 23.35 -4.74
C ASN A 54 32.47 22.39 -5.36
N ARG A 55 33.76 22.74 -5.27
CA ARG A 55 34.88 21.88 -5.71
C ARG A 55 35.42 21.02 -4.56
N PRO A 56 35.87 19.78 -4.82
CA PRO A 56 36.54 18.97 -3.81
C PRO A 56 37.74 19.72 -3.20
N GLY A 57 37.83 19.75 -1.86
CA GLY A 57 38.91 20.42 -1.13
C GLY A 57 38.68 21.91 -0.81
N ALA A 58 37.62 22.54 -1.32
CA ALA A 58 37.16 23.85 -0.87
C ALA A 58 36.20 23.72 0.32
N THR A 59 36.18 24.70 1.23
CA THR A 59 35.16 24.78 2.29
C THR A 59 33.77 24.84 1.65
N PRO A 60 32.85 23.90 1.96
CA PRO A 60 31.49 23.95 1.44
C PRO A 60 30.84 25.28 1.81
N GLN A 61 30.32 26.01 0.83
CA GLN A 61 29.50 27.18 1.11
C GLN A 61 28.22 26.72 1.82
N ALA A 62 27.79 27.46 2.84
CA ALA A 62 26.52 27.20 3.50
C ALA A 62 25.37 27.24 2.46
N PRO A 63 24.35 26.37 2.56
CA PRO A 63 23.23 26.39 1.63
C PRO A 63 22.54 27.75 1.70
N ASN A 64 22.74 28.58 0.68
CA ASN A 64 22.04 29.84 0.54
C ASN A 64 20.95 29.65 -0.53
N PRO A 65 19.66 29.62 -0.15
CA PRO A 65 18.56 29.36 -1.08
C PRO A 65 18.38 30.45 -2.14
N SER A 66 19.06 31.59 -1.99
CA SER A 66 19.08 32.68 -2.97
C SER A 66 20.36 32.71 -3.82
N ALA A 67 21.29 31.77 -3.59
CA ALA A 67 22.57 31.67 -4.27
C ALA A 67 22.60 30.48 -5.25
N GLY A 68 23.30 30.63 -6.37
CA GLY A 68 23.38 29.60 -7.41
C GLY A 68 22.13 29.53 -8.31
N ILE A 69 21.95 28.39 -8.96
CA ILE A 69 20.87 28.17 -9.93
C ILE A 69 19.56 27.93 -9.18
N GLN A 70 18.52 28.68 -9.54
CA GLN A 70 17.21 28.59 -8.90
C GLN A 70 16.19 27.97 -9.86
N TYR A 71 15.40 27.03 -9.35
CA TYR A 71 14.29 26.41 -10.07
C TYR A 71 12.97 26.76 -9.38
N TRP A 72 12.07 27.41 -10.11
CA TRP A 72 10.76 27.83 -9.64
C TRP A 72 9.68 27.12 -10.44
N ALA A 73 8.85 26.31 -9.79
CA ALA A 73 7.72 25.62 -10.43
C ALA A 73 6.50 25.58 -9.50
N SER A 74 5.31 25.47 -10.09
CA SER A 74 4.05 25.30 -9.37
C SER A 74 3.85 23.86 -8.86
N ASN A 75 4.37 22.89 -9.61
CA ASN A 75 4.35 21.48 -9.22
C ASN A 75 5.63 21.11 -8.45
N LEU A 76 5.53 21.04 -7.12
CA LEU A 76 6.64 20.74 -6.23
C LEU A 76 7.00 19.24 -6.14
N THR A 77 6.16 18.35 -6.69
CA THR A 77 6.39 16.90 -6.63
C THR A 77 7.05 16.34 -7.90
N ASP A 78 7.13 17.12 -8.99
CA ASP A 78 7.83 16.71 -10.21
C ASP A 78 9.33 16.98 -10.10
N SER A 79 10.11 15.94 -9.78
CA SER A 79 11.57 16.02 -9.70
C SER A 79 12.28 15.77 -11.03
N ARG A 80 11.58 15.29 -12.06
CA ARG A 80 12.20 14.83 -13.32
C ARG A 80 12.95 15.94 -14.03
N LEU A 81 12.33 17.12 -14.18
CA LEU A 81 12.93 18.26 -14.86
C LEU A 81 14.10 18.86 -14.05
N PRO A 82 13.96 19.16 -12.74
CA PRO A 82 15.08 19.58 -11.89
C PRO A 82 16.28 18.63 -11.94
N GLU A 83 16.05 17.31 -11.85
CA GLU A 83 17.11 16.31 -11.90
C GLU A 83 17.79 16.28 -13.28
N ALA A 84 17.03 16.33 -14.37
CA ALA A 84 17.60 16.39 -15.72
C ALA A 84 18.48 17.63 -15.93
N ILE A 85 18.03 18.80 -15.45
CA ILE A 85 18.77 20.06 -15.49
C ILE A 85 20.06 19.95 -14.68
N ALA A 86 19.96 19.52 -13.42
CA ALA A 86 21.11 19.37 -12.53
C ALA A 86 22.15 18.40 -13.10
N ASN A 87 21.71 17.27 -13.66
CA ASN A 87 22.58 16.29 -14.30
C ASN A 87 23.32 16.87 -15.51
N SER A 88 22.63 17.67 -16.33
CA SER A 88 23.20 18.31 -17.52
C SER A 88 24.23 19.38 -17.16
N ILE A 89 23.91 20.26 -16.21
CA ILE A 89 24.83 21.30 -15.74
C ILE A 89 26.06 20.68 -15.09
N ASN A 90 25.87 19.69 -14.21
CA ASN A 90 27.00 19.00 -13.57
C ASN A 90 27.87 18.26 -14.59
N ALA A 91 27.30 17.75 -15.68
CA ALA A 91 28.07 17.14 -16.75
C ALA A 91 28.95 18.18 -17.48
N GLU A 92 28.44 19.39 -17.76
CA GLU A 92 29.22 20.45 -18.40
C GLU A 92 30.29 21.04 -17.47
N ILE A 93 29.96 21.26 -16.18
CA ILE A 93 30.95 21.70 -15.18
C ILE A 93 32.11 20.70 -15.10
N ARG A 94 31.82 19.40 -15.00
CA ARG A 94 32.86 18.36 -15.00
C ARG A 94 33.69 18.37 -16.27
N LYS A 95 33.06 18.55 -17.43
CA LYS A 95 33.76 18.64 -18.73
C LYS A 95 34.74 19.82 -18.76
N GLN A 96 34.32 21.01 -18.32
CA GLN A 96 35.21 22.18 -18.24
C GLN A 96 36.38 21.96 -17.28
N GLU A 97 36.14 21.29 -16.14
CA GLU A 97 37.22 20.95 -15.20
C GLU A 97 38.19 19.91 -15.79
N TYR A 98 37.70 18.96 -16.60
CA TYR A 98 38.58 18.04 -17.34
C TYR A 98 39.46 18.79 -18.36
N GLU A 99 38.88 19.74 -19.10
CA GLU A 99 39.62 20.58 -20.06
C GLU A 99 40.67 21.45 -19.37
N LYS A 100 40.37 22.04 -18.21
CA LYS A 100 41.34 22.83 -17.42
C LYS A 100 42.54 22.03 -16.93
N LEU A 101 42.32 20.75 -16.63
CA LEU A 101 43.37 19.82 -16.19
C LEU A 101 44.10 19.17 -17.36
N GLU A 102 43.84 19.60 -18.59
CA GLU A 102 44.39 19.03 -19.84
C GLU A 102 44.11 17.51 -19.96
N LEU A 103 43.03 17.04 -19.32
CA LEU A 103 42.63 15.64 -19.38
C LEU A 103 41.91 15.38 -20.70
N ASN A 104 42.18 14.22 -21.30
CA ASN A 104 41.42 13.77 -22.46
C ASN A 104 39.98 13.42 -22.04
N THR A 105 39.05 14.34 -22.31
CA THR A 105 37.62 14.21 -21.99
C THR A 105 36.99 12.95 -22.58
N GLU A 106 37.43 12.52 -23.76
CA GLU A 106 36.95 11.30 -24.40
C GLU A 106 37.41 10.05 -23.66
N LEU A 107 38.67 10.03 -23.21
CA LEU A 107 39.23 8.96 -22.39
C LEU A 107 38.54 8.87 -21.03
N VAL A 108 38.30 10.01 -20.35
CA VAL A 108 37.57 10.04 -19.07
C VAL A 108 36.13 9.54 -19.24
N ARG A 109 35.43 9.95 -20.31
CA ARG A 109 34.08 9.45 -20.61
C ARG A 109 34.06 7.95 -20.90
N ASN A 110 35.05 7.43 -21.61
CA ASN A 110 35.16 6.00 -21.89
C ASN A 110 35.40 5.19 -20.62
N VAL A 111 36.27 5.68 -19.72
CA VAL A 111 36.50 5.06 -18.41
C VAL A 111 35.23 5.12 -17.55
N GLN A 112 34.51 6.25 -17.51
CA GLN A 112 33.26 6.37 -16.76
C GLN A 112 32.12 5.48 -17.30
N ARG A 113 32.14 5.16 -18.60
CA ARG A 113 31.20 4.21 -19.22
C ARG A 113 31.58 2.75 -18.96
N THR A 114 32.76 2.49 -18.41
CA THR A 114 33.19 1.15 -18.04
C THR A 114 32.35 0.68 -16.85
N ARG A 115 31.41 -0.21 -17.12
CA ARG A 115 30.53 -0.82 -16.13
C ARG A 115 30.53 -2.33 -16.32
N MET A 116 30.51 -3.07 -15.22
CA MET A 116 30.22 -4.49 -15.27
C MET A 116 28.70 -4.67 -15.32
N PRO A 117 28.12 -5.26 -16.40
CA PRO A 117 26.71 -5.60 -16.40
C PRO A 117 26.46 -6.66 -15.32
N LEU A 118 25.50 -6.38 -14.43
CA LEU A 118 25.03 -7.35 -13.44
C LEU A 118 23.70 -7.90 -13.97
N ASN A 119 23.69 -9.19 -14.32
CA ASN A 119 22.47 -9.88 -14.73
C ASN A 119 21.92 -10.63 -13.52
N GLN A 120 20.64 -10.42 -13.21
CA GLN A 120 19.93 -11.18 -12.19
C GLN A 120 19.28 -12.39 -12.86
N LEU A 121 19.53 -13.57 -12.32
CA LEU A 121 19.03 -14.83 -12.85
C LEU A 121 18.15 -15.53 -11.81
N ASP A 122 17.05 -16.13 -12.26
CA ASP A 122 16.17 -16.97 -11.45
C ASP A 122 16.61 -18.44 -11.56
N PRO A 123 17.09 -19.07 -10.46
CA PRO A 123 17.52 -20.47 -10.47
C PRO A 123 16.36 -21.47 -10.58
N SER A 124 15.11 -21.02 -10.48
CA SER A 124 13.91 -21.86 -10.58
C SER A 124 13.31 -21.89 -11.99
N ALA A 125 13.77 -21.02 -12.89
CA ALA A 125 13.32 -20.97 -14.28
C ALA A 125 13.90 -22.12 -15.12
N ALA A 126 13.27 -22.41 -16.26
CA ALA A 126 13.75 -23.41 -17.20
C ALA A 126 15.12 -23.03 -17.78
N LEU A 127 15.93 -24.04 -18.11
CA LEU A 127 17.28 -23.85 -18.65
C LEU A 127 17.22 -23.06 -19.97
N GLY A 128 17.75 -21.83 -19.97
CA GLY A 128 17.67 -20.89 -21.09
C GLY A 128 16.68 -19.73 -20.92
N GLU A 129 15.84 -19.76 -19.89
CA GLU A 129 14.90 -18.70 -19.49
C GLU A 129 15.25 -18.09 -18.12
N GLU A 130 16.51 -18.24 -17.69
CA GLU A 130 16.98 -17.82 -16.36
C GLU A 130 16.98 -16.30 -16.16
N ALA A 131 16.87 -15.50 -17.23
CA ALA A 131 16.81 -14.05 -17.11
C ALA A 131 15.50 -13.61 -16.45
N VAL A 132 15.60 -12.91 -15.31
CA VAL A 132 14.42 -12.41 -14.58
C VAL A 132 13.60 -11.50 -15.49
N SER A 133 12.38 -11.93 -15.80
CA SER A 133 11.41 -11.18 -16.58
C SER A 133 10.69 -10.12 -15.72
N MET A 134 10.07 -9.15 -16.39
CA MET A 134 9.10 -8.27 -15.74
C MET A 134 7.96 -9.08 -15.11
N ALA A 135 7.53 -10.16 -15.77
CA ALA A 135 6.49 -11.06 -15.25
C ALA A 135 6.87 -11.71 -13.90
N ASP A 136 8.13 -12.15 -13.75
CA ASP A 136 8.64 -12.76 -12.51
C ASP A 136 8.69 -11.74 -11.37
N THR A 137 9.09 -10.51 -11.70
CA THR A 137 9.04 -9.38 -10.77
C THR A 137 7.60 -9.16 -10.29
N PHE A 138 6.63 -9.07 -11.20
CA PHE A 138 5.22 -8.91 -10.82
C PHE A 138 4.68 -10.07 -9.99
N ARG A 139 5.05 -11.31 -10.31
CA ARG A 139 4.67 -12.49 -9.52
C ARG A 139 5.16 -12.40 -8.07
N GLN A 140 6.35 -11.85 -7.86
CA GLN A 140 6.92 -11.63 -6.53
C GLN A 140 6.14 -10.57 -5.72
N PHE A 141 5.62 -9.53 -6.38
CA PHE A 141 4.85 -8.46 -5.73
C PHE A 141 3.34 -8.74 -5.65
N ALA A 142 2.79 -9.67 -6.44
CA ALA A 142 1.37 -10.00 -6.46
C ALA A 142 0.75 -10.33 -5.08
N PRO A 143 1.41 -11.06 -4.16
CA PRO A 143 0.88 -11.32 -2.82
C PRO A 143 0.50 -10.06 -2.04
N ILE A 144 1.21 -8.94 -2.24
CA ILE A 144 0.90 -7.66 -1.59
C ILE A 144 -0.50 -7.20 -1.99
N GLY A 145 -0.82 -7.26 -3.29
CA GLY A 145 -2.14 -6.92 -3.82
C GLY A 145 -3.23 -7.80 -3.20
N PHE A 146 -3.00 -9.11 -3.11
CA PHE A 146 -3.94 -10.04 -2.45
C PHE A 146 -4.16 -9.72 -0.98
N VAL A 147 -3.10 -9.37 -0.24
CA VAL A 147 -3.20 -9.02 1.17
C VAL A 147 -3.98 -7.71 1.36
N TYR A 148 -3.80 -6.72 0.48
CA TYR A 148 -4.63 -5.51 0.47
C TYR A 148 -6.08 -5.80 0.13
N LEU A 149 -6.35 -6.61 -0.90
CA LEU A 149 -7.71 -7.04 -1.26
C LEU A 149 -8.37 -7.77 -0.09
N MET A 150 -7.63 -8.66 0.56
CA MET A 150 -8.09 -9.36 1.76
C MET A 150 -8.39 -8.38 2.89
N PHE A 151 -7.51 -7.42 3.19
CA PHE A 151 -7.74 -6.42 4.22
C PHE A 151 -9.01 -5.59 3.96
N ILE A 152 -9.15 -5.03 2.77
CA ILE A 152 -10.31 -4.19 2.41
C ILE A 152 -11.60 -5.03 2.48
N SER A 153 -11.59 -6.22 1.88
CA SER A 153 -12.76 -7.10 1.88
C SER A 153 -13.14 -7.53 3.29
N LEU A 154 -12.18 -7.93 4.12
CA LEU A 154 -12.43 -8.32 5.51
C LEU A 154 -12.99 -7.15 6.32
N MET A 155 -12.43 -5.94 6.17
CA MET A 155 -12.91 -4.75 6.88
C MET A 155 -14.33 -4.37 6.50
N GLN A 156 -14.70 -4.53 5.24
CA GLN A 156 -16.04 -4.26 4.76
C GLN A 156 -17.04 -5.31 5.28
N ASN A 157 -16.74 -6.60 5.13
CA ASN A 157 -17.63 -7.69 5.57
C ASN A 157 -17.86 -7.68 7.08
N VAL A 158 -16.81 -7.40 7.84
CA VAL A 158 -16.89 -7.32 9.30
C VAL A 158 -17.71 -6.11 9.76
N GLN A 159 -17.58 -4.95 9.11
CA GLN A 159 -18.42 -3.79 9.40
C GLN A 159 -19.90 -4.09 9.14
N TYR A 160 -20.24 -4.76 8.03
CA TYR A 160 -21.62 -5.18 7.75
C TYR A 160 -22.16 -6.15 8.80
N LEU A 161 -21.35 -7.12 9.20
CA LEU A 161 -21.72 -8.07 10.26
C LEU A 161 -22.05 -7.35 11.56
N LEU A 162 -21.26 -6.34 11.91
CA LEU A 162 -21.45 -5.56 13.12
C LEU A 162 -22.71 -4.69 13.05
N SER A 163 -22.88 -3.91 11.97
CA SER A 163 -24.03 -3.02 11.80
C SER A 163 -25.33 -3.80 11.79
N ASN A 164 -25.38 -4.92 11.06
CA ASN A 164 -26.58 -5.75 10.96
C ASN A 164 -26.94 -6.38 12.30
N THR A 165 -25.95 -6.82 13.08
CA THR A 165 -26.21 -7.40 14.40
C THR A 165 -26.76 -6.36 15.38
N ILE A 166 -26.25 -5.13 15.34
CA ILE A 166 -26.75 -4.04 16.20
C ILE A 166 -28.15 -3.61 15.76
N GLU A 167 -28.40 -3.52 14.46
CA GLU A 167 -29.71 -3.18 13.91
C GLU A 167 -30.75 -4.23 14.26
N GLU A 168 -30.45 -5.51 14.06
CA GLU A 168 -31.32 -6.62 14.44
C GLU A 168 -31.61 -6.63 15.95
N LYS A 169 -30.63 -6.27 16.78
CA LYS A 169 -30.81 -6.15 18.23
C LYS A 169 -31.68 -4.95 18.59
N SER A 170 -31.39 -3.78 18.02
CA SER A 170 -32.12 -2.52 18.27
C SER A 170 -33.59 -2.62 17.85
N ASN A 171 -33.87 -3.33 16.76
CA ASN A 171 -35.22 -3.52 16.24
C ASN A 171 -35.94 -4.74 16.85
N ARG A 172 -35.37 -5.36 17.89
CA ARG A 172 -35.89 -6.59 18.53
C ARG A 172 -36.13 -7.77 17.57
N ILE A 173 -35.47 -7.77 16.41
CA ILE A 173 -35.54 -8.86 15.43
C ILE A 173 -34.88 -10.12 16.03
N ILE A 174 -33.80 -9.95 16.78
CA ILE A 174 -33.10 -11.06 17.44
C ILE A 174 -34.02 -11.84 18.39
N GLU A 175 -34.89 -11.18 19.16
CA GLU A 175 -35.80 -11.86 20.11
C GLU A 175 -36.76 -12.81 19.36
N VAL A 176 -37.26 -12.35 18.20
CA VAL A 176 -38.14 -13.14 17.33
C VAL A 176 -37.37 -14.30 16.68
N LEU A 177 -36.14 -14.06 16.22
CA LEU A 177 -35.30 -15.11 15.63
C LEU A 177 -34.94 -16.19 16.66
N LEU A 178 -34.61 -15.80 17.88
CA LEU A 178 -34.28 -16.72 18.98
C LEU A 178 -35.47 -17.56 19.46
N ALA A 179 -36.71 -17.19 19.11
CA ALA A 179 -37.88 -18.03 19.35
C ALA A 179 -37.95 -19.24 18.41
N SER A 180 -37.24 -19.18 17.26
CA SER A 180 -37.26 -20.23 16.23
C SER A 180 -35.94 -20.99 16.09
N VAL A 181 -34.80 -20.35 16.39
CA VAL A 181 -33.46 -20.95 16.28
C VAL A 181 -32.61 -20.66 17.51
N THR A 182 -31.64 -21.53 17.81
CA THR A 182 -30.73 -21.28 18.94
C THR A 182 -29.72 -20.17 18.61
N ALA A 183 -29.21 -19.49 19.64
CA ALA A 183 -28.23 -18.41 19.47
C ALA A 183 -26.95 -18.87 18.73
N GLY A 184 -26.52 -20.12 18.93
CA GLY A 184 -25.37 -20.69 18.24
C GLY A 184 -25.61 -20.92 16.75
N GLU A 185 -26.80 -21.42 16.40
CA GLU A 185 -27.21 -21.62 15.00
C GLU A 185 -27.36 -20.28 14.27
N LEU A 186 -27.98 -19.30 14.92
CA LEU A 186 -28.10 -17.93 14.38
C LEU A 186 -26.72 -17.32 14.12
N MET A 187 -25.80 -17.47 15.06
CA MET A 187 -24.43 -16.97 14.94
C MET A 187 -23.68 -17.62 13.77
N MET A 188 -23.68 -18.96 13.71
CA MET A 188 -22.96 -19.71 12.67
C MET A 188 -23.57 -19.46 11.29
N GLY A 189 -24.90 -19.41 11.19
CA GLY A 189 -25.59 -19.08 9.94
C GLY A 189 -25.25 -17.68 9.44
N LYS A 190 -25.19 -16.68 10.33
CA LYS A 190 -24.77 -15.32 9.99
C LYS A 190 -23.31 -15.26 9.52
N LEU A 191 -22.41 -15.94 10.23
CA LEU A 191 -20.99 -16.02 9.85
C LEU A 191 -20.80 -16.65 8.46
N LEU A 192 -21.46 -17.78 8.18
CA LEU A 192 -21.35 -18.42 6.87
C LEU A 192 -21.98 -17.56 5.77
N GLY A 193 -23.16 -16.97 6.01
CA GLY A 193 -23.86 -16.14 5.03
C GLY A 193 -23.05 -14.90 4.64
N ILE A 194 -22.50 -14.18 5.62
CA ILE A 194 -21.67 -13.00 5.35
C ILE A 194 -20.31 -13.40 4.74
N GLY A 195 -19.74 -14.54 5.14
CA GLY A 195 -18.53 -15.07 4.52
C GLY A 195 -18.71 -15.35 3.03
N LEU A 196 -19.85 -15.96 2.64
CA LEU A 196 -20.21 -16.18 1.25
C LEU A 196 -20.46 -14.86 0.49
N ALA A 197 -21.12 -13.88 1.11
CA ALA A 197 -21.27 -12.54 0.53
C ALA A 197 -19.90 -11.87 0.30
N GLY A 198 -18.95 -12.09 1.19
CA GLY A 198 -17.56 -11.65 1.04
C GLY A 198 -16.89 -12.22 -0.21
N LEU A 199 -17.06 -13.52 -0.48
CA LEU A 199 -16.59 -14.12 -1.72
C LEU A 199 -17.27 -13.52 -2.95
N THR A 200 -18.58 -13.27 -2.90
CA THR A 200 -19.27 -12.65 -4.05
C THR A 200 -18.73 -11.24 -4.33
N THR A 201 -18.35 -10.49 -3.28
CA THR A 201 -17.75 -9.16 -3.42
C THR A 201 -16.41 -9.26 -4.15
N ILE A 202 -15.56 -10.21 -3.77
CA ILE A 202 -14.27 -10.44 -4.44
C ILE A 202 -14.48 -10.90 -5.88
N ALA A 203 -15.42 -11.82 -6.11
CA ALA A 203 -15.73 -12.31 -7.46
C ALA A 203 -16.21 -11.18 -8.37
N VAL A 204 -17.04 -10.27 -7.85
CA VAL A 204 -17.48 -9.08 -8.59
C VAL A 204 -16.31 -8.15 -8.89
N TRP A 205 -15.40 -7.91 -7.94
CA TRP A 205 -14.21 -7.08 -8.20
C TRP A 205 -13.30 -7.67 -9.25
N LEU A 206 -13.02 -8.98 -9.18
CA LEU A 206 -12.22 -9.68 -10.18
C LEU A 206 -12.89 -9.65 -11.56
N LEU A 207 -14.21 -9.84 -11.61
CA LEU A 207 -14.98 -9.74 -12.84
C LEU A 207 -14.94 -8.31 -13.42
N SER A 208 -15.12 -7.29 -12.59
CA SER A 208 -15.02 -5.88 -13.02
C SER A 208 -13.63 -5.55 -13.55
N PHE A 209 -12.58 -6.03 -12.89
CA PHE A 209 -11.20 -5.85 -13.33
C PHE A 209 -10.93 -6.55 -14.67
N TYR A 210 -11.39 -7.79 -14.82
CA TYR A 210 -11.30 -8.54 -16.06
C TYR A 210 -12.04 -7.84 -17.21
N LEU A 211 -13.29 -7.43 -16.98
CA LEU A 211 -14.07 -6.71 -17.99
C LEU A 211 -13.39 -5.39 -18.40
N PHE A 212 -12.83 -4.64 -17.45
CA PHE A 212 -12.11 -3.41 -17.72
C PHE A 212 -10.94 -3.64 -18.69
N ILE A 213 -10.12 -4.66 -18.46
CA ILE A 213 -8.99 -5.00 -19.35
C ILE A 213 -9.49 -5.39 -20.74
N THR A 214 -10.57 -6.16 -20.84
CA THR A 214 -11.07 -6.63 -22.15
C THR A 214 -11.79 -5.56 -22.97
N LEU A 215 -12.38 -4.55 -22.32
CA LEU A 215 -13.17 -3.51 -22.99
C LEU A 215 -12.36 -2.25 -23.32
N TYR A 216 -11.21 -2.05 -22.68
CA TYR A 216 -10.38 -0.86 -22.82
C TYR A 216 -9.01 -1.23 -23.40
N ASP A 217 -8.93 -1.33 -24.72
CA ASP A 217 -7.70 -1.77 -25.40
C ASP A 217 -6.71 -0.58 -25.55
N SER A 218 -5.65 -0.59 -24.73
CA SER A 218 -4.55 0.37 -24.77
C SER A 218 -3.20 -0.33 -24.61
N SER A 219 -2.10 0.36 -24.93
CA SER A 219 -0.73 -0.19 -24.75
C SER A 219 -0.46 -0.67 -23.32
N ASP A 220 -1.13 -0.05 -22.35
CA ASP A 220 -0.99 -0.38 -20.93
C ASP A 220 -1.78 -1.65 -20.55
N THR A 221 -2.87 -1.97 -21.27
CA THR A 221 -3.69 -3.16 -20.95
C THR A 221 -3.09 -4.47 -21.43
N GLU A 222 -2.22 -4.45 -22.45
CA GLU A 222 -1.50 -5.65 -22.90
C GLU A 222 -0.47 -6.12 -21.86
N LEU A 223 0.19 -5.18 -21.16
CA LEU A 223 1.10 -5.50 -20.06
C LEU A 223 0.30 -6.05 -18.86
N ILE A 224 -0.84 -5.44 -18.53
CA ILE A 224 -1.70 -5.86 -17.42
C ILE A 224 -2.30 -7.26 -17.66
N SER A 225 -2.68 -7.60 -18.89
CA SER A 225 -3.26 -8.90 -19.20
C SER A 225 -2.26 -10.05 -19.01
N GLN A 226 -1.00 -9.85 -19.43
CA GLN A 226 0.09 -10.81 -19.20
C GLN A 226 0.35 -11.01 -17.71
N ILE A 227 0.35 -9.93 -16.92
CA ILE A 227 0.50 -10.02 -15.46
C ILE A 227 -0.66 -10.82 -14.85
N LEU A 228 -1.90 -10.54 -15.25
CA LEU A 228 -3.08 -11.19 -14.72
C LEU A 228 -3.04 -12.71 -15.00
N GLU A 229 -2.61 -13.13 -16.19
CA GLU A 229 -2.48 -14.53 -16.55
C GLU A 229 -1.45 -15.27 -15.69
N VAL A 230 -0.28 -14.65 -15.45
CA VAL A 230 0.77 -15.20 -14.56
C VAL A 230 0.28 -15.30 -13.11
N VAL A 231 -0.49 -14.33 -12.64
CA VAL A 231 -1.05 -14.35 -11.28
C VAL A 231 -2.14 -15.42 -11.16
N LEU A 232 -3.01 -15.56 -12.15
CA LEU A 232 -4.10 -16.54 -12.15
C LEU A 232 -3.60 -17.99 -12.30
N SER A 233 -2.50 -18.20 -13.00
CA SER A 233 -1.86 -19.52 -13.17
C SER A 233 -0.97 -19.93 -11.99
N SER A 234 -0.71 -19.03 -11.05
CA SER A 234 0.12 -19.29 -9.88
C SER A 234 -0.67 -19.95 -8.73
N ASP A 235 0.03 -20.67 -7.84
CA ASP A 235 -0.52 -21.27 -6.62
C ASP A 235 -1.08 -20.25 -5.60
N LEU A 236 -0.99 -18.96 -5.90
CA LEU A 236 -1.44 -17.86 -5.04
C LEU A 236 -2.95 -17.86 -4.79
N ILE A 237 -3.77 -18.33 -5.74
CA ILE A 237 -5.24 -18.35 -5.56
C ILE A 237 -5.65 -19.30 -4.43
N PRO A 238 -5.23 -20.59 -4.40
CA PRO A 238 -5.48 -21.47 -3.26
C PRO A 238 -5.04 -20.88 -1.91
N TRP A 239 -3.84 -20.28 -1.85
CA TRP A 239 -3.34 -19.61 -0.65
C TRP A 239 -4.24 -18.45 -0.23
N PHE A 240 -4.66 -17.63 -1.19
CA PHE A 240 -5.55 -16.50 -0.97
C PHE A 240 -6.88 -16.97 -0.41
N VAL A 241 -7.53 -17.95 -1.03
CA VAL A 241 -8.83 -18.47 -0.59
C VAL A 241 -8.72 -19.04 0.82
N PHE A 242 -7.69 -19.85 1.10
CA PHE A 242 -7.48 -20.42 2.42
C PHE A 242 -7.30 -19.34 3.49
N TYR A 243 -6.36 -18.41 3.30
CA TYR A 243 -6.09 -17.37 4.29
C TYR A 243 -7.21 -16.33 4.39
N TYR A 244 -7.94 -16.08 3.30
CA TYR A 244 -9.13 -15.24 3.32
C TYR A 244 -10.19 -15.80 4.27
N PHE A 245 -10.55 -17.08 4.12
CA PHE A 245 -11.53 -17.71 4.98
C PHE A 245 -11.05 -17.87 6.42
N ALA A 246 -9.78 -18.22 6.60
CA ALA A 246 -9.19 -18.35 7.92
C ALA A 246 -9.16 -17.00 8.65
N GLY A 247 -8.73 -15.94 7.97
CA GLY A 247 -8.79 -14.57 8.47
C GLY A 247 -10.21 -14.13 8.75
N TYR A 248 -11.13 -14.36 7.81
CA TYR A 248 -12.55 -14.05 7.98
C TYR A 248 -13.12 -14.72 9.22
N ALA A 249 -12.97 -16.03 9.40
CA ALA A 249 -13.50 -16.77 10.54
C ALA A 249 -12.95 -16.24 11.88
N LEU A 250 -11.66 -15.91 11.90
CA LEU A 250 -10.97 -15.35 13.07
C LEU A 250 -11.49 -13.94 13.43
N TYR A 251 -11.55 -13.02 12.46
CA TYR A 251 -12.03 -11.65 12.74
C TYR A 251 -13.53 -11.62 12.98
N SER A 252 -14.33 -12.25 12.14
CA SER A 252 -15.79 -12.26 12.27
C SER A 252 -16.24 -12.77 13.64
N GLY A 253 -15.57 -13.78 14.22
CA GLY A 253 -15.80 -14.20 15.61
C GLY A 253 -15.59 -13.07 16.63
N VAL A 254 -14.48 -12.35 16.56
CA VAL A 254 -14.20 -11.22 17.48
C VAL A 254 -15.23 -10.10 17.32
N PHE A 255 -15.52 -9.69 16.09
CA PHE A 255 -16.42 -8.56 15.84
C PHE A 255 -17.89 -8.91 16.09
N LEU A 256 -18.29 -10.17 15.90
CA LEU A 256 -19.63 -10.62 16.28
C LEU A 256 -19.82 -10.60 17.80
N ALA A 257 -18.79 -10.95 18.56
CA ALA A 257 -18.80 -10.81 20.01
C ALA A 257 -18.97 -9.34 20.41
N ILE A 258 -18.21 -8.42 19.81
CA ILE A 258 -18.37 -6.97 20.02
C ILE A 258 -19.80 -6.52 19.68
N GLY A 259 -20.32 -6.91 18.52
CA GLY A 259 -21.67 -6.54 18.07
C GLY A 259 -22.78 -7.02 18.99
N SER A 260 -22.63 -8.20 19.59
CA SER A 260 -23.60 -8.71 20.56
C SER A 260 -23.62 -7.91 21.87
N LEU A 261 -22.49 -7.32 22.27
CA LEU A 261 -22.33 -6.60 23.53
C LEU A 261 -22.74 -5.13 23.44
N CYS A 262 -22.58 -4.51 22.28
CA CYS A 262 -22.95 -3.11 22.04
C CYS A 262 -24.45 -2.96 21.79
N ASN A 263 -25.00 -1.79 22.11
CA ASN A 263 -26.40 -1.47 21.78
C ASN A 263 -26.51 -0.39 20.70
N THR A 264 -25.42 0.34 20.43
CA THR A 264 -25.38 1.38 19.41
C THR A 264 -24.18 1.21 18.50
N LEU A 265 -24.31 1.69 17.25
CA LEU A 265 -23.21 1.66 16.28
C LEU A 265 -21.99 2.48 16.76
N LYS A 266 -22.24 3.57 17.51
CA LYS A 266 -21.18 4.44 18.05
C LYS A 266 -20.31 3.71 19.08
N GLU A 267 -20.91 2.95 20.00
CA GLU A 267 -20.17 2.13 20.97
C GLU A 267 -19.33 1.06 20.27
N ALA A 268 -19.93 0.42 19.27
CA ALA A 268 -19.29 -0.66 18.53
C ALA A 268 -18.10 -0.15 17.71
N GLN A 269 -18.24 1.01 17.06
CA GLN A 269 -17.13 1.68 16.36
C GLN A 269 -15.96 2.00 17.30
N ALA A 270 -16.23 2.47 18.52
CA ALA A 270 -15.16 2.71 19.50
C ALA A 270 -14.43 1.41 19.91
N MET A 271 -15.15 0.29 19.97
CA MET A 271 -14.56 -1.02 20.25
C MET A 271 -13.85 -1.65 19.05
N MET A 272 -14.17 -1.24 17.82
CA MET A 272 -13.48 -1.70 16.61
C MET A 272 -12.10 -1.09 16.45
N THR A 273 -11.91 0.18 16.83
CA THR A 273 -10.67 0.93 16.58
C THR A 273 -9.40 0.18 17.01
N PRO A 274 -9.30 -0.39 18.23
CA PRO A 274 -8.12 -1.15 18.63
C PRO A 274 -7.89 -2.39 17.76
N MET A 275 -8.98 -3.05 17.33
CA MET A 275 -8.92 -4.23 16.48
C MET A 275 -8.47 -3.88 15.06
N ILE A 276 -8.86 -2.72 14.55
CA ILE A 276 -8.37 -2.18 13.27
C ILE A 276 -6.88 -1.85 13.38
N MET A 277 -6.45 -1.20 14.47
CA MET A 277 -5.03 -0.89 14.70
C MET A 277 -4.16 -2.15 14.70
N ILE A 278 -4.61 -3.22 15.37
CA ILE A 278 -3.92 -4.52 15.34
C ILE A 278 -3.82 -5.04 13.91
N GLN A 279 -4.89 -4.95 13.11
CA GLN A 279 -4.88 -5.43 11.73
C GLN A 279 -4.04 -4.60 10.77
N VAL A 280 -3.76 -3.32 11.06
CA VAL A 280 -2.85 -2.49 10.26
C VAL A 280 -1.38 -2.90 10.45
N VAL A 281 -1.02 -3.46 11.61
CA VAL A 281 0.36 -3.91 11.88
C VAL A 281 0.91 -4.87 10.81
N PRO A 282 0.23 -5.96 10.42
CA PRO A 282 0.75 -6.86 9.38
C PRO A 282 0.84 -6.19 8.00
N LEU A 283 0.00 -5.19 7.70
CA LEU A 283 0.16 -4.38 6.48
C LEU A 283 1.45 -3.56 6.53
N ALA A 284 1.78 -2.96 7.67
CA ALA A 284 3.04 -2.25 7.85
C ALA A 284 4.27 -3.18 7.70
N THR A 285 4.12 -4.48 8.01
CA THR A 285 5.21 -5.45 7.84
C THR A 285 5.49 -5.84 6.39
N MET A 286 4.65 -5.46 5.42
CA MET A 286 4.82 -5.81 4.01
C MET A 286 6.18 -5.39 3.45
N PHE A 287 6.66 -4.20 3.82
CA PHE A 287 7.95 -3.69 3.38
C PHE A 287 9.11 -4.63 3.75
N PHE A 288 9.08 -5.17 4.98
CA PHE A 288 10.12 -6.10 5.43
C PHE A 288 10.03 -7.45 4.71
N ILE A 289 8.82 -7.90 4.38
CA ILE A 289 8.59 -9.17 3.68
C ILE A 289 9.11 -9.12 2.26
N VAL A 290 8.97 -7.98 1.56
CA VAL A 290 9.51 -7.80 0.21
C VAL A 290 11.03 -7.89 0.20
N LEU A 291 11.68 -7.28 1.18
CA LEU A 291 13.14 -7.25 1.27
C LEU A 291 13.72 -8.62 1.66
N ASP A 292 13.13 -9.26 2.66
CA ASP A 292 13.53 -10.58 3.12
C ASP A 292 12.30 -11.33 3.69
N PRO A 293 11.62 -12.15 2.86
CA PRO A 293 10.44 -12.91 3.26
C PRO A 293 10.69 -13.94 4.38
N ASN A 294 11.96 -14.25 4.65
CA ASN A 294 12.39 -15.27 5.59
C ASN A 294 13.10 -14.71 6.82
N ASN A 295 13.12 -13.39 6.96
CA ASN A 295 13.66 -12.71 8.13
C ASN A 295 12.99 -13.20 9.43
N THR A 296 13.78 -13.31 10.50
CA THR A 296 13.33 -13.61 11.86
C THR A 296 12.10 -12.80 12.29
N LEU A 297 12.05 -11.49 12.02
CA LEU A 297 10.91 -10.65 12.40
C LEU A 297 9.62 -11.10 11.69
N VAL A 298 9.70 -11.33 10.38
CA VAL A 298 8.58 -11.79 9.54
C VAL A 298 8.09 -13.16 10.01
N ARG A 299 9.01 -14.08 10.33
CA ARG A 299 8.68 -15.39 10.88
C ARG A 299 7.94 -15.28 12.21
N ILE A 300 8.46 -14.51 13.17
CA ILE A 300 7.83 -14.30 14.48
C ILE A 300 6.41 -13.73 14.31
N MET A 301 6.25 -12.72 13.45
CA MET A 301 4.94 -12.10 13.18
C MET A 301 3.95 -13.09 12.55
N SER A 302 4.43 -14.05 11.75
CA SER A 302 3.59 -15.11 11.17
C SER A 302 2.96 -16.02 12.24
N TRP A 303 3.56 -16.14 13.41
CA TRP A 303 3.07 -16.96 14.52
C TRP A 303 2.05 -16.26 15.41
N PHE A 304 1.78 -14.97 15.19
CA PHE A 304 0.66 -14.30 15.85
C PHE A 304 -0.62 -14.51 15.05
N PRO A 305 -1.67 -15.17 15.59
CA PRO A 305 -2.81 -15.63 14.80
C PRO A 305 -3.60 -14.51 14.10
N LEU A 306 -3.67 -13.32 14.70
CA LEU A 306 -4.30 -12.15 14.08
C LEU A 306 -3.42 -11.50 12.99
N PHE A 307 -2.21 -12.00 12.74
CA PHE A 307 -1.31 -11.53 11.68
C PHE A 307 -1.06 -12.63 10.65
N THR A 308 -1.15 -13.90 11.04
CA THR A 308 -0.89 -15.07 10.20
C THR A 308 -1.54 -15.00 8.82
N PRO A 309 -2.85 -14.70 8.67
CA PRO A 309 -3.47 -14.70 7.34
C PRO A 309 -2.79 -13.72 6.39
N TYR A 310 -2.50 -12.51 6.86
CA TYR A 310 -1.89 -11.46 6.06
C TYR A 310 -0.41 -11.74 5.79
N VAL A 311 0.36 -12.10 6.82
CA VAL A 311 1.81 -12.30 6.71
C VAL A 311 2.13 -13.53 5.89
N MET A 312 1.44 -14.65 6.11
CA MET A 312 1.69 -15.88 5.34
C MET A 312 1.21 -15.78 3.90
N MET A 313 0.11 -15.07 3.64
CA MET A 313 -0.30 -14.78 2.27
C MET A 313 0.79 -13.97 1.55
N ASN A 314 1.36 -12.95 2.19
CA ASN A 314 2.45 -12.18 1.59
C ASN A 314 3.73 -13.01 1.35
N ARG A 315 4.02 -13.96 2.23
CA ARG A 315 5.16 -14.89 2.10
C ARG A 315 4.94 -15.97 1.05
N ALA A 316 3.73 -16.17 0.53
CA ALA A 316 3.39 -17.30 -0.33
C ALA A 316 4.24 -17.37 -1.62
N ALA A 317 4.62 -16.24 -2.22
CA ALA A 317 5.49 -16.21 -3.40
C ALA A 317 6.97 -16.49 -3.10
N ALA A 318 7.36 -16.52 -1.83
CA ALA A 318 8.76 -16.63 -1.40
C ALA A 318 9.13 -18.03 -0.88
N ASN A 319 8.29 -19.04 -1.16
CA ASN A 319 8.51 -20.44 -0.76
C ASN A 319 8.94 -20.60 0.71
N PRO A 320 8.08 -20.20 1.67
CA PRO A 320 8.42 -20.24 3.08
C PRO A 320 8.68 -21.69 3.54
N PRO A 321 9.54 -21.91 4.55
CA PRO A 321 9.83 -23.24 5.06
C PRO A 321 8.54 -23.97 5.46
N LEU A 322 8.48 -25.28 5.19
CA LEU A 322 7.31 -26.10 5.51
C LEU A 322 6.94 -26.08 7.00
N VAL A 323 7.93 -25.93 7.89
CA VAL A 323 7.70 -25.79 9.34
C VAL A 323 6.88 -24.53 9.66
N ASP A 324 7.17 -23.41 8.99
CA ASP A 324 6.41 -22.17 9.18
C ASP A 324 5.00 -22.34 8.61
N VAL A 325 4.86 -22.92 7.43
CA VAL A 325 3.55 -23.17 6.80
C VAL A 325 2.66 -24.03 7.68
N ILE A 326 3.13 -25.23 8.04
CA ILE A 326 2.33 -26.20 8.79
C ILE A 326 2.10 -25.70 10.21
N GLY A 327 3.14 -25.18 10.86
CA GLY A 327 3.08 -24.69 12.23
C GLY A 327 2.11 -23.52 12.40
N THR A 328 2.22 -22.51 11.53
CA THR A 328 1.31 -21.35 11.58
C THR A 328 -0.12 -21.72 11.17
N THR A 329 -0.30 -22.69 10.27
CA THR A 329 -1.62 -23.20 9.89
C THR A 329 -2.32 -23.90 11.05
N ILE A 330 -1.64 -24.80 11.76
CA ILE A 330 -2.18 -25.47 12.95
C ILE A 330 -2.54 -24.45 14.02
N MET A 331 -1.64 -23.51 14.29
CA MET A 331 -1.85 -22.44 15.27
C MET A 331 -3.05 -21.56 14.89
N LEU A 332 -3.18 -21.21 13.60
CA LEU A 332 -4.29 -20.42 13.08
C LEU A 332 -5.63 -21.15 13.25
N ILE A 333 -5.71 -22.42 12.86
CA ILE A 333 -6.93 -23.23 13.01
C ILE A 333 -7.31 -23.35 14.49
N ALA A 334 -6.35 -23.65 15.36
CA ALA A 334 -6.58 -23.71 16.81
C ALA A 334 -7.12 -22.38 17.36
N SER A 335 -6.57 -21.26 16.89
CA SER A 335 -7.00 -19.91 17.26
C SER A 335 -8.40 -19.60 16.75
N ILE A 336 -8.75 -20.00 15.52
CA ILE A 336 -10.09 -19.85 14.96
C ILE A 336 -11.11 -20.60 15.81
N VAL A 337 -10.85 -21.87 16.13
CA VAL A 337 -11.75 -22.69 16.97
C VAL A 337 -11.93 -22.04 18.33
N LEU A 338 -10.84 -21.59 18.96
CA LEU A 338 -10.87 -20.91 20.25
C LEU A 338 -11.68 -19.60 20.20
N VAL A 339 -11.46 -18.76 19.18
CA VAL A 339 -12.17 -17.49 19.02
C VAL A 339 -13.65 -17.70 18.73
N LEU A 340 -14.01 -18.61 17.83
CA LEU A 340 -15.42 -18.90 17.51
C LEU A 340 -16.15 -19.50 18.71
N TRP A 341 -15.50 -20.38 19.47
CA TRP A 341 -16.07 -20.93 20.70
C TRP A 341 -16.30 -19.86 21.77
N MET A 342 -15.31 -18.97 21.99
CA MET A 342 -15.45 -17.84 22.93
C MET A 342 -16.53 -16.86 22.46
N SER A 343 -16.55 -16.56 21.17
CA SER A 343 -17.54 -15.67 20.55
C SER A 343 -18.95 -16.23 20.72
N GLY A 344 -19.17 -17.53 20.47
CA GLY A 344 -20.46 -18.18 20.68
C GLY A 344 -20.96 -18.09 22.12
N LYS A 345 -20.05 -18.22 23.10
CA LYS A 345 -20.39 -17.99 24.51
C LYS A 345 -20.76 -16.53 24.78
N ILE A 346 -19.98 -15.57 24.28
CA ILE A 346 -20.27 -14.14 24.46
C ILE A 346 -21.60 -13.80 23.79
N PHE A 347 -21.81 -14.25 22.56
CA PHE A 347 -23.02 -14.00 21.78
C PHE A 347 -24.27 -14.47 22.53
N LYS A 348 -24.27 -15.69 23.05
CA LYS A 348 -25.41 -16.22 23.83
C LYS A 348 -25.79 -15.35 25.03
N HIS A 349 -24.81 -14.78 25.74
CA HIS A 349 -25.06 -13.95 26.93
C HIS A 349 -25.27 -12.46 26.60
N GLY A 350 -24.59 -11.95 25.57
CA GLY A 350 -24.60 -10.54 25.18
C GLY A 350 -25.83 -10.16 24.36
N VAL A 351 -26.33 -11.09 23.54
CA VAL A 351 -27.38 -10.76 22.57
C VAL A 351 -28.71 -10.35 23.21
N LEU A 352 -29.02 -10.89 24.40
CA LEU A 352 -30.21 -10.53 25.19
C LEU A 352 -29.89 -9.47 26.28
N ARG A 353 -28.63 -9.09 26.45
CA ARG A 353 -28.22 -8.11 27.45
C ARG A 353 -28.56 -6.70 26.99
N THR A 354 -29.26 -5.97 27.84
CA THR A 354 -29.56 -4.54 27.69
C THR A 354 -28.68 -3.71 28.62
N GLY A 355 -28.23 -2.54 28.18
CA GLY A 355 -27.38 -1.62 28.96
C GLY A 355 -25.89 -1.65 28.56
N GLN A 356 -25.07 -0.82 29.22
CA GLN A 356 -23.70 -0.53 28.77
C GLN A 356 -22.83 -1.79 28.54
N PRO A 357 -21.99 -1.79 27.48
CA PRO A 357 -21.11 -2.90 27.19
C PRO A 357 -20.12 -3.10 28.36
N PRO A 358 -19.94 -4.34 28.86
CA PRO A 358 -19.04 -4.62 29.96
C PRO A 358 -17.60 -4.24 29.61
N LYS A 359 -16.84 -3.75 30.60
CA LYS A 359 -15.40 -3.50 30.42
C LYS A 359 -14.69 -4.82 30.11
N ILE A 360 -13.58 -4.78 29.37
CA ILE A 360 -12.77 -5.98 28.99
C ILE A 360 -12.48 -6.88 30.20
N ILE A 361 -12.28 -6.29 31.38
CA ILE A 361 -12.01 -6.98 32.66
C ILE A 361 -13.23 -7.78 33.16
N GLU A 362 -14.45 -7.26 32.95
CA GLU A 362 -15.69 -7.94 33.31
C GLU A 362 -16.02 -9.07 32.33
N LEU A 363 -15.63 -8.94 31.06
CA LEU A 363 -15.70 -10.04 30.08
C LEU A 363 -14.89 -11.25 30.58
N PHE A 364 -13.65 -11.02 31.00
CA PHE A 364 -12.77 -12.05 31.56
C PHE A 364 -13.36 -12.73 32.81
N ARG A 365 -14.14 -11.99 33.60
CA ARG A 365 -14.82 -12.52 34.78
C ARG A 365 -16.05 -13.35 34.42
N LEU A 366 -16.78 -12.97 33.37
CA LEU A 366 -17.90 -13.72 32.78
C LEU A 366 -17.47 -15.10 32.26
N PHE A 367 -16.24 -15.23 31.76
CA PHE A 367 -15.65 -16.51 31.36
C PHE A 367 -15.39 -17.49 32.53
N ARG A 368 -15.27 -16.99 33.77
CA ARG A 368 -14.94 -17.79 34.96
C ARG A 368 -16.15 -18.22 35.78
N SER A 369 -17.35 -17.71 35.52
CA SER A 369 -18.55 -18.15 36.23
C SER A 369 -19.19 -19.36 35.51
N PRO A 370 -19.21 -20.56 36.13
CA PRO A 370 -19.97 -21.66 35.61
C PRO A 370 -21.44 -21.51 36.04
N LYS A 371 -22.30 -21.21 35.04
CA LYS A 371 -23.74 -21.53 34.91
C LYS A 371 -24.56 -20.35 34.43
#